data_AF-A0A661P0I3-F1
#
_entry.id   AF-A0A661P0I3-F1
#
_cell.length_a   1.000
_cell.length_b   1.000
_cell.length_c   1.000
_cell.angle_alpha   90.00
_cell.angle_beta   90.00
_cell.angle_gamma   90.00
#
_symmetry.space_group_name_H-M   'P 1'
#
loop_
_entity.id
_entity.type
_entity.pdbx_description
1 polymer ?
#
loop_
_entity_poly.entity_id
_entity_poly.type
_entity_poly.pdbx_seq_one_letter_code
_entity_poly.pdbx_strand_id
1 'polypeptide(L)'
;MIQSCATHHYCIVDRCEPACLDECAIGSTRSVDGQQEICQLYSTAEQAFITPSDGMHDRSRLHDAWMREHQLANGYVAEALHTDVSYVAVAAYLGTVDSAEWTGTYLAAEALRLMATRSPDSERMVETLVESVHELFEITGEAGSMARIWAHQGEDPLLDALYDANDWSHHLTTFQGGSAFWHGWTSRDMYAGIMVGLGLAYDALSSETHREMIRQDVVPLAMELIKERPQVPVTVRFHFAGDWQEQELLFDMQHVVLVPDEMVNGRVFIQIGTDDSSSDYNASELLGAREFLPNFTTALGQVPLFGPLLPPIPRPGSAMMLANFMRVALQVTEGDPSWASERAAIDAHYQANRDGWLEIMKQYAYHNENECWKQYFGMTIAYHPIYSLIRLEPDGPFKTSLQQDVLGAKMWPTIADHFNAYFTYIAASQGPTGLVPAPTLEQTAVQLGQFVAPPKARIAVDNTGNYPADPQCPGLSSVPVSIGDRVPMDFIFQHHPFRLTTPDPEPRLVHAGADYLVAYWLGRYHDQLTDDGPDICLRWAAE
;
A
#
# COMPACT_ATOMS: atom_id res chain seq x y z
N MET A 1 -18.14 -36.24 -10.77
CA MET A 1 -18.19 -36.87 -9.43
C MET A 1 -17.05 -36.25 -8.65
N ILE A 2 -17.35 -35.36 -7.70
CA ILE A 2 -16.34 -34.77 -6.82
C ILE A 2 -15.91 -35.88 -5.86
N GLN A 3 -14.64 -36.25 -5.91
CA GLN A 3 -14.09 -37.29 -5.05
C GLN A 3 -13.98 -36.69 -3.64
N SER A 4 -14.63 -37.29 -2.64
CA SER A 4 -14.48 -36.86 -1.25
C SER A 4 -13.06 -37.20 -0.80
N CYS A 5 -12.27 -36.19 -0.43
CA CYS A 5 -10.93 -36.39 0.08
C CYS A 5 -10.94 -37.02 1.49
N ALA A 6 -9.83 -37.71 1.82
CA ALA A 6 -9.62 -38.21 3.17
C ALA A 6 -9.48 -37.06 4.17
N THR A 7 -9.71 -37.33 5.45
CA THR A 7 -9.44 -36.38 6.53
C THR A 7 -7.99 -35.84 6.39
N HIS A 8 -7.82 -34.52 6.50
CA HIS A 8 -6.54 -33.79 6.27
C HIS A 8 -6.01 -33.76 4.83
N HIS A 9 -6.87 -34.00 3.84
CA HIS A 9 -6.58 -33.74 2.43
C HIS A 9 -7.64 -32.81 1.85
N TYR A 10 -7.27 -32.02 0.84
CA TYR A 10 -8.21 -31.17 0.09
C TYR A 10 -8.12 -31.41 -1.41
N CYS A 11 -9.23 -31.20 -2.09
CA CYS A 11 -9.37 -31.43 -3.52
C CYS A 11 -8.86 -30.21 -4.28
N ILE A 12 -7.66 -30.29 -4.86
CA ILE A 12 -7.17 -29.29 -5.81
C ILE A 12 -7.47 -29.77 -7.22
N VAL A 13 -8.42 -29.09 -7.88
CA VAL A 13 -8.96 -29.38 -9.23
C VAL A 13 -9.61 -30.77 -9.33
N ASP A 14 -8.81 -31.84 -9.23
CA ASP A 14 -9.17 -33.24 -9.43
C ASP A 14 -8.33 -34.24 -8.61
N ARG A 15 -7.51 -33.79 -7.66
CA ARG A 15 -6.72 -34.67 -6.78
C ARG A 15 -6.71 -34.22 -5.32
N CYS A 16 -6.64 -35.18 -4.41
CA CYS A 16 -6.53 -34.93 -2.97
C CYS A 16 -5.07 -34.74 -2.58
N GLU A 17 -4.71 -33.53 -2.17
CA GLU A 17 -3.34 -33.21 -1.72
C GLU A 17 -3.24 -33.28 -0.19
N PRO A 18 -2.22 -33.95 0.35
CA PRO A 18 -1.84 -33.81 1.76
C PRO A 18 -1.01 -32.55 1.91
N ALA A 19 -1.53 -31.48 2.50
CA ALA A 19 -0.61 -30.45 2.99
C ALA A 19 -1.07 -29.77 4.28
N CYS A 20 -0.06 -29.39 5.04
CA CYS A 20 -0.19 -28.62 6.26
C CYS A 20 -0.61 -27.20 5.88
N LEU A 21 -1.90 -26.88 6.02
CA LEU A 21 -2.43 -25.53 5.81
C LEU A 21 -2.77 -24.89 7.13
N ASP A 22 -2.47 -23.60 7.23
CA ASP A 22 -2.89 -22.77 8.35
C ASP A 22 -4.43 -22.66 8.36
N GLU A 23 -5.06 -23.25 9.36
CA GLU A 23 -6.52 -23.22 9.54
C GLU A 23 -7.01 -21.95 10.25
N CYS A 24 -6.10 -21.25 10.92
CA CYS A 24 -6.34 -20.14 11.84
C CYS A 24 -5.06 -19.31 12.03
N ALA A 25 -5.19 -18.11 12.59
CA ALA A 25 -4.04 -17.30 13.00
C ALA A 25 -3.51 -17.80 14.36
N ILE A 26 -2.18 -17.87 14.51
CA ILE A 26 -1.54 -18.37 15.72
C ILE A 26 -2.03 -17.61 16.96
N GLY A 27 -2.32 -18.33 18.04
CA GLY A 27 -2.85 -17.75 19.27
C GLY A 27 -4.36 -17.46 19.28
N SER A 28 -5.04 -17.52 18.13
CA SER A 28 -6.51 -17.38 18.09
C SER A 28 -7.18 -18.45 18.94
N THR A 29 -8.31 -18.13 19.56
CA THR A 29 -9.10 -19.06 20.36
C THR A 29 -10.48 -19.31 19.74
N ARG A 30 -11.04 -20.49 19.97
CA ARG A 30 -12.44 -20.80 19.65
C ARG A 30 -13.05 -21.74 20.67
N SER A 31 -14.38 -21.81 20.72
CA SER A 31 -15.10 -22.80 21.52
C SER A 31 -15.84 -23.79 20.63
N VAL A 32 -15.54 -25.09 20.80
CA VAL A 32 -16.20 -26.20 20.09
C VAL A 32 -16.69 -27.18 21.15
N ASP A 33 -17.99 -27.47 21.15
CA ASP A 33 -18.64 -28.39 22.10
C ASP A 33 -18.31 -28.12 23.59
N GLY A 34 -18.10 -26.84 23.95
CA GLY A 34 -17.76 -26.42 25.31
C GLY A 34 -16.30 -26.61 25.71
N GLN A 35 -15.44 -27.04 24.79
CA GLN A 35 -13.98 -27.02 24.95
C GLN A 35 -13.40 -25.75 24.30
N GLN A 36 -12.40 -25.16 24.96
CA GLN A 36 -11.56 -24.11 24.38
C GLN A 36 -10.49 -24.77 23.52
N GLU A 37 -10.26 -24.22 22.34
CA GLU A 37 -9.15 -24.59 21.48
C GLU A 37 -8.33 -23.35 21.16
N ILE A 38 -7.00 -23.47 21.17
CA ILE A 38 -6.04 -22.45 20.75
C ILE A 38 -5.39 -22.88 19.45
N CYS A 39 -5.26 -21.96 18.50
CA CYS A 39 -4.51 -22.17 17.28
C CYS A 39 -2.99 -22.20 17.56
N GLN A 40 -2.33 -23.32 17.27
CA GLN A 40 -0.91 -23.55 17.53
C GLN A 40 -0.20 -24.10 16.30
N LEU A 41 1.13 -23.95 16.25
CA LEU A 41 1.95 -24.57 15.20
C LEU A 41 1.96 -26.08 15.38
N TYR A 42 1.81 -26.79 14.28
CA TYR A 42 1.82 -28.23 14.18
C TYR A 42 2.80 -28.66 13.11
N SER A 43 3.80 -29.48 13.49
CA SER A 43 4.68 -30.14 12.51
C SER A 43 4.05 -31.45 12.08
N THR A 44 3.85 -31.61 10.78
CA THR A 44 3.44 -32.89 10.19
C THR A 44 4.55 -33.92 10.20
N ALA A 45 5.82 -33.50 10.21
CA ALA A 45 6.96 -34.41 10.33
C ALA A 45 7.07 -35.00 11.74
N GLU A 46 6.89 -34.18 12.78
CA GLU A 46 6.93 -34.63 14.18
C GLU A 46 5.60 -35.16 14.69
N GLN A 47 4.51 -34.90 13.95
CA GLN A 47 3.12 -35.16 14.34
C GLN A 47 2.75 -34.55 15.70
N ALA A 48 3.30 -33.37 15.99
CA ALA A 48 3.21 -32.72 17.29
C ALA A 48 3.01 -31.21 17.16
N PHE A 49 2.42 -30.61 18.18
CA PHE A 49 2.43 -29.16 18.36
C PHE A 49 3.82 -28.71 18.78
N ILE A 50 4.29 -27.63 18.16
CA ILE A 50 5.65 -27.10 18.34
C ILE A 50 5.60 -25.61 18.67
N THR A 51 6.71 -25.09 19.20
CA THR A 51 6.88 -23.64 19.43
C THR A 51 7.42 -22.96 18.17
N PRO A 52 7.07 -21.70 17.91
CA PRO A 52 7.64 -20.93 16.81
C PRO A 52 9.16 -20.92 16.83
N SER A 53 9.76 -21.06 15.66
CA SER A 53 11.20 -20.88 15.43
C SER A 53 11.53 -19.44 15.05
N ASP A 54 12.83 -19.12 14.93
CA ASP A 54 13.29 -17.84 14.37
C ASP A 54 13.16 -17.76 12.83
N GLY A 55 12.64 -18.83 12.20
CA GLY A 55 12.41 -18.93 10.76
C GLY A 55 11.48 -17.86 10.22
N MET A 56 11.64 -17.54 8.95
CA MET A 56 10.89 -16.50 8.27
C MET A 56 9.40 -16.83 8.13
N HIS A 57 9.04 -18.09 7.87
CA HIS A 57 7.62 -18.47 7.82
C HIS A 57 6.94 -18.27 9.19
N ASP A 58 7.54 -18.74 10.27
CA ASP A 58 6.99 -18.52 11.62
C ASP A 58 6.95 -17.04 11.99
N ARG A 59 7.97 -16.27 11.62
CA ARG A 59 7.98 -14.80 11.78
C ARG A 59 6.82 -14.14 11.03
N SER A 60 6.45 -14.63 9.85
CA SER A 60 5.29 -14.11 9.10
C SER A 60 3.98 -14.35 9.85
N ARG A 61 3.80 -15.55 10.42
CA ARG A 61 2.63 -15.90 11.23
C ARG A 61 2.54 -15.06 12.50
N LEU A 62 3.68 -14.79 13.13
CA LEU A 62 3.76 -13.96 14.33
C LEU A 62 3.42 -12.49 14.02
N HIS A 63 3.94 -11.92 12.92
CA HIS A 63 3.60 -10.55 12.51
C HIS A 63 2.12 -10.42 12.15
N ASP A 64 1.58 -11.38 11.41
CA ASP A 64 0.16 -11.41 11.05
C ASP A 64 -0.75 -11.49 12.30
N ALA A 65 -0.47 -12.41 13.23
CA ALA A 65 -1.23 -12.50 14.48
C ALA A 65 -1.10 -11.23 15.33
N TRP A 66 0.11 -10.67 15.45
CA TRP A 66 0.35 -9.45 16.21
C TRP A 66 -0.43 -8.26 15.63
N MET A 67 -0.44 -8.13 14.30
CA MET A 67 -1.17 -7.07 13.62
C MET A 67 -2.66 -7.17 13.87
N ARG A 68 -3.24 -8.37 13.71
CA ARG A 68 -4.67 -8.62 13.94
C ARG A 68 -5.10 -8.29 15.37
N GLU A 69 -4.25 -8.56 16.35
CA GLU A 69 -4.57 -8.34 17.76
C GLU A 69 -4.43 -6.87 18.17
N HIS A 70 -3.44 -6.14 17.64
CA HIS A 70 -3.04 -4.86 18.22
C HIS A 70 -3.06 -3.68 17.25
N GLN A 71 -3.07 -3.89 15.94
CA GLN A 71 -2.70 -2.86 14.95
C GLN A 71 -3.74 -2.66 13.85
N LEU A 72 -4.97 -3.14 14.07
CA LEU A 72 -6.12 -2.86 13.22
C LEU A 72 -7.11 -1.92 13.93
N ALA A 73 -6.98 -0.62 13.71
CA ALA A 73 -7.91 0.39 14.20
C ALA A 73 -9.18 0.38 13.32
N ASN A 74 -10.29 -0.14 13.84
CA ASN A 74 -11.51 -0.40 13.07
C ASN A 74 -11.25 -1.21 11.77
N GLY A 75 -10.35 -2.21 11.83
CA GLY A 75 -9.97 -3.02 10.67
C GLY A 75 -8.85 -2.42 9.80
N TYR A 76 -8.43 -1.18 10.04
CA TYR A 76 -7.40 -0.48 9.27
C TYR A 76 -6.04 -0.52 9.93
N VAL A 77 -4.99 -0.71 9.15
CA VAL A 77 -3.62 -0.76 9.68
C VAL A 77 -3.26 0.57 10.36
N ALA A 78 -2.82 0.48 11.61
CA ALA A 78 -2.36 1.60 12.42
C ALA A 78 -1.15 1.19 13.27
N GLU A 79 -0.43 2.18 13.79
CA GLU A 79 0.53 1.94 14.86
C GLU A 79 -0.18 1.86 16.22
N ALA A 80 0.35 1.07 17.14
CA ALA A 80 -0.23 0.91 18.47
C ALA A 80 0.71 1.50 19.53
N LEU A 81 0.24 2.52 20.25
CA LEU A 81 0.88 2.97 21.47
C LEU A 81 0.29 2.19 22.64
N HIS A 82 1.10 1.39 23.33
CA HIS A 82 0.66 0.63 24.49
C HIS A 82 0.75 1.44 25.80
N THR A 83 0.04 0.98 26.84
CA THR A 83 0.12 1.59 28.18
C THR A 83 1.53 1.49 28.76
N ASP A 84 2.20 0.36 28.51
CA ASP A 84 3.55 0.06 28.93
C ASP A 84 4.19 -1.03 28.03
N VAL A 85 5.45 -1.37 28.30
CA VAL A 85 6.26 -2.31 27.51
C VAL A 85 5.93 -3.79 27.73
N SER A 86 4.89 -4.12 28.51
CA SER A 86 4.31 -5.46 28.51
C SER A 86 3.44 -5.71 27.28
N TYR A 87 3.06 -4.63 26.58
CA TYR A 87 2.24 -4.64 25.36
C TYR A 87 0.86 -5.27 25.52
N VAL A 88 0.33 -5.38 26.75
CA VAL A 88 -0.97 -6.03 27.01
C VAL A 88 -2.16 -5.16 26.59
N ALA A 89 -2.07 -3.84 26.76
CA ALA A 89 -3.18 -2.93 26.50
C ALA A 89 -2.75 -1.79 25.56
N VAL A 90 -3.53 -1.58 24.50
CA VAL A 90 -3.40 -0.44 23.60
C VAL A 90 -3.97 0.80 24.29
N ALA A 91 -3.19 1.88 24.31
CA ALA A 91 -3.55 3.18 24.88
C ALA A 91 -3.99 4.18 23.81
N ALA A 92 -3.48 4.07 22.58
CA ALA A 92 -3.89 4.88 21.44
C ALA A 92 -3.46 4.22 20.12
N TYR A 93 -4.20 4.52 19.05
CA TYR A 93 -3.78 4.28 17.68
C TYR A 93 -3.12 5.54 17.11
N LEU A 94 -1.96 5.36 16.46
CA LEU A 94 -1.19 6.42 15.81
C LEU A 94 -0.91 6.05 14.34
N GLY A 95 -0.30 6.96 13.59
CA GLY A 95 0.06 6.71 12.19
C GLY A 95 -1.16 6.54 11.26
N THR A 96 -2.35 6.94 11.70
CA THR A 96 -3.60 6.72 10.95
C THR A 96 -3.74 7.59 9.71
N VAL A 97 -2.83 8.55 9.54
CA VAL A 97 -2.72 9.39 8.34
C VAL A 97 -2.43 8.56 7.10
N ASP A 98 -1.75 7.41 7.21
CA ASP A 98 -1.40 6.54 6.08
C ASP A 98 -2.10 5.17 6.15
N SER A 99 -3.15 5.05 6.98
CA SER A 99 -3.85 3.78 7.22
C SER A 99 -4.33 3.09 5.94
N ALA A 100 -4.87 3.83 4.98
CA ALA A 100 -5.34 3.27 3.72
C ALA A 100 -4.20 2.66 2.88
N GLU A 101 -3.01 3.29 2.83
CA GLU A 101 -1.86 2.74 2.10
C GLU A 101 -1.42 1.40 2.72
N TRP A 102 -1.32 1.36 4.05
CA TRP A 102 -0.87 0.17 4.76
C TRP A 102 -1.91 -0.93 4.83
N THR A 103 -3.20 -0.59 4.85
CA THR A 103 -4.29 -1.56 4.72
C THR A 103 -4.28 -2.20 3.33
N GLY A 104 -4.12 -1.42 2.27
CA GLY A 104 -3.97 -1.95 0.91
C GLY A 104 -2.73 -2.83 0.74
N THR A 105 -1.63 -2.46 1.37
CA THR A 105 -0.39 -3.24 1.34
C THR A 105 -0.50 -4.54 2.16
N TYR A 106 -1.22 -4.52 3.28
CA TYR A 106 -1.52 -5.72 4.05
C TYR A 106 -2.48 -6.66 3.30
N LEU A 107 -3.49 -6.11 2.62
CA LEU A 107 -4.35 -6.85 1.69
C LEU A 107 -3.53 -7.51 0.57
N ALA A 108 -2.54 -6.80 0.00
CA ALA A 108 -1.62 -7.39 -0.97
C ALA A 108 -0.84 -8.57 -0.38
N ALA A 109 -0.34 -8.44 0.84
CA ALA A 109 0.39 -9.50 1.54
C ALA A 109 -0.46 -10.75 1.77
N GLU A 110 -1.69 -10.59 2.28
CA GLU A 110 -2.61 -11.70 2.51
C GLU A 110 -3.11 -12.31 1.20
N ALA A 111 -3.34 -11.53 0.14
CA ALA A 111 -3.67 -12.08 -1.17
C ALA A 111 -2.52 -12.95 -1.74
N LEU A 112 -1.27 -12.51 -1.58
CA LEU A 112 -0.09 -13.28 -1.97
C LEU A 112 0.05 -14.55 -1.12
N ARG A 113 -0.19 -14.46 0.20
CA ARG A 113 -0.24 -15.61 1.12
C ARG A 113 -1.30 -16.61 0.68
N LEU A 114 -2.50 -16.17 0.38
CA LEU A 114 -3.60 -17.03 -0.09
C LEU A 114 -3.22 -17.73 -1.39
N MET A 115 -2.62 -17.02 -2.35
CA MET A 115 -2.18 -17.64 -3.61
C MET A 115 -1.05 -18.66 -3.42
N ALA A 116 -0.11 -18.38 -2.52
CA ALA A 116 1.03 -19.25 -2.23
C ALA A 116 0.68 -20.48 -1.38
N THR A 117 -0.28 -20.35 -0.46
CA THR A 117 -0.58 -21.38 0.54
C THR A 117 -1.94 -22.04 0.36
N ARG A 118 -2.93 -21.34 -0.21
CA ARG A 118 -4.35 -21.73 -0.19
C ARG A 118 -4.92 -21.90 1.22
N SER A 119 -4.32 -21.22 2.21
CA SER A 119 -4.76 -21.27 3.61
C SER A 119 -6.17 -20.69 3.76
N PRO A 120 -7.10 -21.43 4.40
CA PRO A 120 -8.43 -20.91 4.75
C PRO A 120 -8.38 -19.71 5.70
N ASP A 121 -7.33 -19.58 6.51
CA ASP A 121 -7.14 -18.39 7.36
C ASP A 121 -6.88 -17.14 6.53
N SER A 122 -5.97 -17.26 5.56
CA SER A 122 -5.65 -16.16 4.67
C SER A 122 -6.83 -15.80 3.76
N GLU A 123 -7.62 -16.78 3.32
CA GLU A 123 -8.85 -16.50 2.55
C GLU A 123 -9.80 -15.59 3.33
N ARG A 124 -10.12 -15.94 4.59
CA ARG A 124 -10.96 -15.09 5.44
C ARG A 124 -10.37 -13.70 5.64
N MET A 125 -9.06 -13.60 5.82
CA MET A 125 -8.41 -12.31 6.03
C MET A 125 -8.47 -11.42 4.79
N VAL A 126 -8.27 -11.98 3.59
CA VAL A 126 -8.44 -11.24 2.34
C VAL A 126 -9.89 -10.76 2.18
N GLU A 127 -10.87 -11.60 2.50
CA GLU A 127 -12.30 -11.22 2.48
C GLU A 127 -12.59 -10.05 3.43
N THR A 128 -12.17 -10.15 4.69
CA THR A 128 -12.34 -9.07 5.69
C THR A 128 -11.65 -7.78 5.25
N LEU A 129 -10.44 -7.85 4.70
CA LEU A 129 -9.72 -6.66 4.23
C LEU A 129 -10.36 -6.04 2.99
N VAL A 130 -10.96 -6.82 2.10
CA VAL A 130 -11.75 -6.29 0.97
C VAL A 130 -12.98 -5.56 1.48
N GLU A 131 -13.70 -6.13 2.46
CA GLU A 131 -14.85 -5.48 3.10
C GLU A 131 -14.43 -4.14 3.75
N SER A 132 -13.35 -4.13 4.55
CA SER A 132 -12.85 -2.89 5.17
C SER A 132 -12.42 -1.84 4.13
N VAL A 133 -11.75 -2.24 3.04
CA VAL A 133 -11.36 -1.31 1.98
C VAL A 133 -12.59 -0.75 1.26
N HIS A 134 -13.61 -1.57 0.99
CA HIS A 134 -14.86 -1.15 0.37
C HIS A 134 -15.55 -0.06 1.21
N GLU A 135 -15.58 -0.21 2.53
CA GLU A 135 -16.15 0.79 3.43
C GLU A 135 -15.43 2.16 3.36
N LEU A 136 -14.13 2.20 3.05
CA LEU A 136 -13.40 3.47 2.85
C LEU A 136 -13.93 4.26 1.66
N PHE A 137 -14.37 3.58 0.60
CA PHE A 137 -15.01 4.23 -0.55
C PHE A 137 -16.46 4.60 -0.21
N GLU A 138 -17.22 3.66 0.34
CA GLU A 138 -18.65 3.86 0.63
C GLU A 138 -18.91 5.03 1.57
N ILE A 139 -18.12 5.20 2.63
CA ILE A 139 -18.38 6.21 3.65
C ILE A 139 -18.24 7.65 3.12
N THR A 140 -17.42 7.85 2.09
CA THR A 140 -17.27 9.17 1.46
C THR A 140 -18.51 9.56 0.67
N GLY A 141 -19.28 8.60 0.18
CA GLY A 141 -20.45 8.81 -0.68
C GLY A 141 -20.11 9.37 -2.07
N GLU A 142 -18.84 9.53 -2.42
CA GLU A 142 -18.37 10.17 -3.65
C GLU A 142 -17.61 9.18 -4.53
N ALA A 143 -17.99 9.08 -5.80
CA ALA A 143 -17.41 8.09 -6.73
C ALA A 143 -15.89 8.27 -6.87
N GLY A 144 -15.15 7.19 -6.62
CA GLY A 144 -13.69 7.18 -6.72
C GLY A 144 -12.96 7.94 -5.61
N SER A 145 -13.68 8.54 -4.66
CA SER A 145 -13.10 9.10 -3.44
C SER A 145 -13.03 8.01 -2.36
N MET A 146 -11.98 8.03 -1.54
CA MET A 146 -11.84 7.12 -0.40
C MET A 146 -11.31 7.85 0.83
N ALA A 147 -11.74 7.42 2.01
CA ALA A 147 -11.20 7.87 3.27
C ALA A 147 -9.82 7.23 3.57
N ARG A 148 -9.07 7.85 4.48
CA ARG A 148 -7.83 7.29 5.04
C ARG A 148 -8.14 6.20 6.09
N ILE A 149 -9.19 6.45 6.88
CA ILE A 149 -9.74 5.61 7.94
C ILE A 149 -11.14 6.13 8.27
N TRP A 150 -11.99 5.26 8.83
CA TRP A 150 -13.23 5.67 9.47
C TRP A 150 -13.51 4.88 10.75
N ALA A 151 -14.40 5.39 11.61
CA ALA A 151 -14.96 4.64 12.73
C ALA A 151 -16.31 5.20 13.20
N HIS A 152 -17.08 4.37 13.91
CA HIS A 152 -18.24 4.80 14.67
C HIS A 152 -17.86 5.69 15.85
N GLN A 153 -18.75 6.64 16.18
CA GLN A 153 -18.58 7.51 17.34
C GLN A 153 -19.32 6.99 18.57
N GLY A 154 -18.67 7.06 19.72
CA GLY A 154 -19.23 6.76 21.04
C GLY A 154 -19.26 5.27 21.39
N GLU A 155 -18.64 4.41 20.57
CA GLU A 155 -18.61 2.96 20.77
C GLU A 155 -17.31 2.48 21.41
N ASP A 156 -16.17 3.00 20.93
CA ASP A 156 -14.84 2.67 21.43
C ASP A 156 -14.03 3.95 21.71
N PRO A 157 -13.63 4.21 22.97
CA PRO A 157 -12.81 5.37 23.32
C PRO A 157 -11.48 5.48 22.55
N LEU A 158 -10.89 4.35 22.12
CA LEU A 158 -9.65 4.37 21.33
C LEU A 158 -9.91 4.90 19.91
N LEU A 159 -11.04 4.54 19.31
CA LEU A 159 -11.44 5.01 17.99
C LEU A 159 -12.00 6.44 18.04
N ASP A 160 -12.74 6.79 19.10
CA ASP A 160 -13.22 8.16 19.33
C ASP A 160 -12.05 9.16 19.41
N ALA A 161 -10.93 8.75 20.00
CA ALA A 161 -9.73 9.58 20.13
C ALA A 161 -9.05 9.90 18.79
N LEU A 162 -9.37 9.17 17.72
CA LEU A 162 -8.88 9.47 16.38
C LEU A 162 -9.57 10.69 15.77
N TYR A 163 -10.77 11.05 16.21
CA TYR A 163 -11.49 12.20 15.68
C TYR A 163 -11.04 13.52 16.34
N ASP A 164 -10.39 14.39 15.57
CA ASP A 164 -10.18 15.79 15.93
C ASP A 164 -11.21 16.72 15.28
N ALA A 165 -12.05 17.37 16.08
CA ALA A 165 -13.05 18.35 15.61
C ALA A 165 -12.44 19.66 15.08
N ASN A 166 -11.15 19.89 15.29
CA ASN A 166 -10.42 21.05 14.76
C ASN A 166 -9.65 20.73 13.47
N ASP A 167 -9.57 19.45 13.09
CA ASP A 167 -9.01 19.04 11.81
C ASP A 167 -10.09 19.14 10.74
N TRP A 168 -9.87 19.99 9.74
CA TRP A 168 -10.83 20.22 8.65
C TRP A 168 -10.99 18.99 7.74
N SER A 169 -10.01 18.09 7.75
CA SER A 169 -10.04 16.84 6.98
C SER A 169 -10.84 15.74 7.67
N HIS A 170 -11.38 15.99 8.87
CA HIS A 170 -12.26 15.05 9.55
C HIS A 170 -13.73 15.41 9.32
N HIS A 171 -14.49 14.42 8.85
CA HIS A 171 -15.87 14.62 8.43
C HIS A 171 -16.81 13.77 9.29
N LEU A 172 -17.87 14.39 9.81
CA LEU A 172 -18.94 13.69 10.51
C LEU A 172 -20.03 13.24 9.54
N THR A 173 -20.51 12.02 9.71
CA THR A 173 -21.57 11.45 8.87
C THR A 173 -22.44 10.46 9.65
N THR A 174 -23.43 9.89 8.97
CA THR A 174 -24.15 8.70 9.42
C THR A 174 -23.80 7.56 8.47
N PHE A 175 -23.17 6.51 8.99
CA PHE A 175 -22.75 5.35 8.22
C PHE A 175 -23.21 4.08 8.94
N GLN A 176 -23.64 3.07 8.19
CA GLN A 176 -24.17 1.79 8.72
C GLN A 176 -25.23 1.94 9.84
N GLY A 177 -26.00 3.02 9.82
CA GLY A 177 -27.07 3.29 10.79
C GLY A 177 -26.64 3.97 12.10
N GLY A 178 -25.36 4.32 12.25
CA GLY A 178 -24.80 4.98 13.43
C GLY A 178 -24.09 6.30 13.11
N SER A 179 -23.79 7.09 14.15
CA SER A 179 -22.90 8.26 14.02
C SER A 179 -21.49 7.77 13.72
N ALA A 180 -20.82 8.39 12.75
CA ALA A 180 -19.48 8.01 12.34
C ALA A 180 -18.65 9.24 11.97
N PHE A 181 -17.34 9.09 11.98
CA PHE A 181 -16.42 10.02 11.34
C PHE A 181 -15.55 9.29 10.31
N TRP A 182 -15.03 10.04 9.35
CA TRP A 182 -13.95 9.58 8.49
C TRP A 182 -12.89 10.67 8.32
N HIS A 183 -11.66 10.25 8.10
CA HIS A 183 -10.53 11.13 7.81
C HIS A 183 -10.33 11.18 6.30
N GLY A 184 -10.51 12.36 5.72
CA GLY A 184 -10.31 12.67 4.31
C GLY A 184 -8.91 13.14 3.98
N TRP A 185 -8.82 14.04 3.01
CA TRP A 185 -7.56 14.54 2.46
C TRP A 185 -6.59 13.46 1.95
N THR A 186 -7.12 12.29 1.54
CA THR A 186 -6.38 11.09 1.15
C THR A 186 -5.31 11.31 0.08
N SER A 187 -4.04 11.04 0.37
CA SER A 187 -2.96 11.21 -0.62
C SER A 187 -2.95 10.10 -1.69
N ARG A 188 -2.18 10.31 -2.77
CA ARG A 188 -2.14 9.43 -3.96
C ARG A 188 -1.43 8.10 -3.69
N ASP A 189 -0.49 8.11 -2.77
CA ASP A 189 0.19 6.92 -2.21
C ASP A 189 -0.80 5.90 -1.66
N MET A 190 -1.83 6.34 -0.96
CA MET A 190 -2.88 5.48 -0.42
C MET A 190 -3.64 4.78 -1.54
N TYR A 191 -3.99 5.49 -2.61
CA TYR A 191 -4.60 4.86 -3.79
C TYR A 191 -3.65 3.82 -4.41
N ALA A 192 -2.34 4.09 -4.44
CA ALA A 192 -1.37 3.14 -4.94
C ALA A 192 -1.33 1.85 -4.09
N GLY A 193 -1.33 1.98 -2.76
CA GLY A 193 -1.40 0.85 -1.81
C GLY A 193 -2.70 0.04 -1.94
N ILE A 194 -3.85 0.71 -1.97
CA ILE A 194 -5.16 0.07 -2.13
C ILE A 194 -5.24 -0.68 -3.47
N MET A 195 -4.79 -0.05 -4.56
CA MET A 195 -4.91 -0.64 -5.89
C MET A 195 -4.00 -1.84 -6.13
N VAL A 196 -2.82 -1.91 -5.49
CA VAL A 196 -2.02 -3.14 -5.51
C VAL A 196 -2.70 -4.26 -4.72
N GLY A 197 -3.29 -3.95 -3.56
CA GLY A 197 -4.06 -4.89 -2.74
C GLY A 197 -5.27 -5.46 -3.47
N LEU A 198 -6.17 -4.60 -3.96
CA LEU A 198 -7.39 -5.00 -4.66
C LEU A 198 -7.10 -5.81 -5.93
N GLY A 199 -6.08 -5.44 -6.71
CA GLY A 199 -5.70 -6.17 -7.92
C GLY A 199 -5.16 -7.58 -7.64
N LEU A 200 -4.48 -7.80 -6.51
CA LEU A 200 -4.04 -9.13 -6.07
C LEU A 200 -5.17 -9.92 -5.41
N ALA A 201 -6.01 -9.26 -4.61
CA ALA A 201 -7.17 -9.86 -3.96
C ALA A 201 -8.14 -10.46 -4.99
N TYR A 202 -8.37 -9.77 -6.12
CA TYR A 202 -9.22 -10.27 -7.20
C TYR A 202 -8.71 -11.61 -7.78
N ASP A 203 -7.39 -11.74 -7.95
CA ASP A 203 -6.78 -13.00 -8.42
C ASP A 203 -6.85 -14.11 -7.37
N ALA A 204 -6.66 -13.74 -6.10
CA ALA A 204 -6.57 -14.68 -5.00
C ALA A 204 -7.95 -15.27 -4.63
N LEU A 205 -9.00 -14.45 -4.61
CA LEU A 205 -10.34 -14.82 -4.18
C LEU A 205 -11.10 -15.60 -5.25
N SER A 206 -11.95 -16.51 -4.80
CA SER A 206 -12.98 -17.16 -5.63
C SER A 206 -14.40 -16.66 -5.35
N SER A 207 -14.61 -15.95 -4.23
CA SER A 207 -15.89 -15.38 -3.84
C SER A 207 -16.30 -14.26 -4.77
N GLU A 208 -17.41 -14.47 -5.50
CA GLU A 208 -17.93 -13.47 -6.42
C GLU A 208 -18.50 -12.25 -5.71
N THR A 209 -19.01 -12.41 -4.48
CA THR A 209 -19.47 -11.28 -3.65
C THR A 209 -18.31 -10.31 -3.40
N HIS A 210 -17.15 -10.82 -2.97
CA HIS A 210 -15.98 -9.99 -2.71
C HIS A 210 -15.34 -9.46 -4.01
N ARG A 211 -15.34 -10.25 -5.09
CA ARG A 211 -14.90 -9.76 -6.41
C ARG A 211 -15.76 -8.62 -6.92
N GLU A 212 -17.07 -8.66 -6.67
CA GLU A 212 -17.98 -7.58 -7.05
C GLU A 212 -17.75 -6.32 -6.22
N MET A 213 -17.48 -6.41 -4.91
CA MET A 213 -17.05 -5.26 -4.11
C MET A 213 -15.78 -4.60 -4.71
N ILE A 214 -14.78 -5.41 -5.08
CA ILE A 214 -13.58 -4.90 -5.73
C ILE A 214 -13.92 -4.14 -7.04
N ARG A 215 -14.86 -4.63 -7.86
CA ARG A 215 -15.29 -3.91 -9.07
C ARG A 215 -15.97 -2.59 -8.72
N GLN A 216 -16.81 -2.58 -7.69
CA GLN A 216 -17.52 -1.40 -7.22
C GLN A 216 -16.60 -0.31 -6.67
N ASP A 217 -15.38 -0.65 -6.25
CA ASP A 217 -14.38 0.34 -5.85
C ASP A 217 -13.53 0.80 -7.05
N VAL A 218 -12.98 -0.16 -7.79
CA VAL A 218 -11.99 0.09 -8.84
C VAL A 218 -12.61 0.78 -10.05
N VAL A 219 -13.80 0.35 -10.48
CA VAL A 219 -14.40 0.84 -11.73
C VAL A 219 -14.85 2.30 -11.60
N PRO A 220 -15.57 2.73 -10.53
CA PRO A 220 -15.91 4.14 -10.35
C PRO A 220 -14.70 5.06 -10.28
N LEU A 221 -13.61 4.64 -9.62
CA LEU A 221 -12.35 5.37 -9.63
C LEU A 221 -11.82 5.53 -11.07
N ALA A 222 -11.70 4.45 -11.84
CA ALA A 222 -11.25 4.51 -13.22
C ALA A 222 -12.16 5.41 -14.09
N MET A 223 -13.46 5.31 -13.91
CA MET A 223 -14.45 6.11 -14.64
C MET A 223 -14.34 7.61 -14.32
N GLU A 224 -14.15 8.00 -13.05
CA GLU A 224 -13.93 9.40 -12.70
C GLU A 224 -12.58 9.91 -13.23
N LEU A 225 -11.57 9.06 -13.35
CA LEU A 225 -10.28 9.45 -13.91
C LEU A 225 -10.32 9.69 -15.43
N ILE A 226 -11.11 8.92 -16.20
CA ILE A 226 -11.22 9.14 -17.66
C ILE A 226 -12.15 10.32 -18.03
N LYS A 227 -12.98 10.76 -17.10
CA LYS A 227 -13.98 11.81 -17.31
C LYS A 227 -13.34 13.16 -17.60
N GLU A 228 -13.68 13.72 -18.75
CA GLU A 228 -13.38 15.10 -19.12
C GLU A 228 -14.35 16.06 -18.41
N ARG A 229 -13.81 17.00 -17.65
CA ARG A 229 -14.57 17.98 -16.88
C ARG A 229 -14.21 19.37 -17.38
N PRO A 230 -14.95 19.93 -18.36
CA PRO A 230 -14.70 21.28 -18.82
C PRO A 230 -15.14 22.29 -17.76
N GLN A 231 -14.43 23.40 -17.66
CA GLN A 231 -14.83 24.57 -16.86
C GLN A 231 -15.07 24.29 -15.36
N VAL A 232 -14.24 23.46 -14.74
CA VAL A 232 -14.23 23.26 -13.29
C VAL A 232 -13.87 24.58 -12.60
N PRO A 233 -14.69 25.07 -11.64
CA PRO A 233 -14.35 26.25 -10.85
C PRO A 233 -13.12 26.01 -9.98
N VAL A 234 -12.08 26.84 -10.17
CA VAL A 234 -10.82 26.77 -9.43
C VAL A 234 -10.48 28.13 -8.83
N THR A 235 -10.01 28.14 -7.58
CA THR A 235 -9.28 29.27 -7.01
C THR A 235 -7.80 28.95 -7.01
N VAL A 236 -6.99 29.76 -7.69
CA VAL A 236 -5.53 29.62 -7.68
C VAL A 236 -4.95 30.74 -6.82
N ARG A 237 -4.23 30.34 -5.76
CA ARG A 237 -3.47 31.24 -4.87
C ARG A 237 -1.99 31.13 -5.20
N PHE A 238 -1.35 32.25 -5.52
CA PHE A 238 0.08 32.29 -5.87
C PHE A 238 0.70 33.62 -5.45
N HIS A 239 2.00 33.62 -5.18
CA HIS A 239 2.71 34.82 -4.77
C HIS A 239 3.27 35.57 -5.98
N PHE A 240 2.95 36.86 -6.10
CA PHE A 240 3.42 37.69 -7.20
C PHE A 240 3.61 39.14 -6.75
N ALA A 241 4.72 39.75 -7.19
CA ALA A 241 5.07 41.13 -6.88
C ALA A 241 5.13 41.48 -5.36
N GLY A 242 5.41 40.49 -4.51
CA GLY A 242 5.57 40.69 -3.07
C GLY A 242 4.31 40.43 -2.23
N ASP A 243 3.20 40.06 -2.88
CA ASP A 243 1.92 39.78 -2.21
C ASP A 243 1.29 38.48 -2.75
N TRP A 244 0.45 37.84 -1.94
CA TRP A 244 -0.41 36.75 -2.39
C TRP A 244 -1.54 37.27 -3.28
N GLN A 245 -1.71 36.61 -4.42
CA GLN A 245 -2.80 36.84 -5.35
C GLN A 245 -3.71 35.62 -5.35
N GLU A 246 -5.03 35.86 -5.43
CA GLU A 246 -6.02 34.82 -5.67
C GLU A 246 -6.76 35.13 -6.96
N GLN A 247 -6.90 34.11 -7.81
CA GLN A 247 -7.66 34.20 -9.05
C GLN A 247 -8.69 33.09 -9.10
N GLU A 248 -9.93 33.49 -9.37
CA GLU A 248 -10.99 32.56 -9.75
C GLU A 248 -10.89 32.26 -11.24
N LEU A 249 -10.67 31.00 -11.57
CA LEU A 249 -10.46 30.51 -12.93
C LEU A 249 -11.43 29.35 -13.21
N LEU A 250 -11.49 28.97 -14.48
CA LEU A 250 -12.22 27.80 -14.97
C LEU A 250 -11.20 26.90 -15.65
N PHE A 251 -11.00 25.69 -15.12
CA PHE A 251 -10.05 24.72 -15.65
C PHE A 251 -10.77 23.59 -16.35
N ASP A 252 -10.25 23.15 -17.48
CA ASP A 252 -10.60 21.86 -18.05
C ASP A 252 -9.75 20.79 -17.34
N MET A 253 -10.39 19.83 -16.67
CA MET A 253 -9.73 18.80 -15.87
C MET A 253 -10.07 17.39 -16.36
N GLN A 254 -9.06 16.51 -16.38
CA GLN A 254 -9.18 15.06 -16.60
C GLN A 254 -8.13 14.39 -15.70
N HIS A 255 -8.25 13.08 -15.42
CA HIS A 255 -7.36 12.35 -14.49
C HIS A 255 -7.38 12.94 -13.08
N VAL A 256 -8.56 13.37 -12.66
CA VAL A 256 -8.82 13.87 -11.31
C VAL A 256 -10.08 13.19 -10.76
N VAL A 257 -10.10 12.99 -9.44
CA VAL A 257 -11.31 12.72 -8.66
C VAL A 257 -11.66 14.04 -7.97
N LEU A 258 -12.88 14.55 -8.13
CA LEU A 258 -13.31 15.73 -7.38
C LEU A 258 -13.81 15.29 -6.00
N VAL A 259 -13.49 16.07 -4.97
CA VAL A 259 -13.89 15.79 -3.58
C VAL A 259 -14.62 17.03 -3.06
N PRO A 260 -15.95 17.14 -3.27
CA PRO A 260 -16.71 18.34 -2.93
C PRO A 260 -16.58 18.79 -1.48
N ASP A 261 -16.50 17.85 -0.53
CA ASP A 261 -16.37 18.13 0.90
C ASP A 261 -15.07 18.85 1.27
N GLU A 262 -14.08 18.84 0.39
CA GLU A 262 -12.79 19.50 0.58
C GLU A 262 -12.66 20.78 -0.27
N MET A 263 -13.70 21.16 -1.01
CA MET A 263 -13.67 22.37 -1.82
C MET A 263 -13.79 23.62 -0.95
N VAL A 264 -12.96 24.63 -1.24
CA VAL A 264 -13.03 25.92 -0.56
C VAL A 264 -14.05 26.80 -1.29
N ASN A 265 -15.14 27.15 -0.62
CA ASN A 265 -16.26 27.91 -1.19
C ASN A 265 -16.84 27.27 -2.47
N GLY A 266 -16.89 25.93 -2.53
CA GLY A 266 -17.40 25.18 -3.68
C GLY A 266 -16.48 25.22 -4.91
N ARG A 267 -15.19 25.53 -4.72
CA ARG A 267 -14.16 25.53 -5.77
C ARG A 267 -13.01 24.60 -5.39
N VAL A 268 -12.38 23.99 -6.39
CA VAL A 268 -11.05 23.39 -6.20
C VAL A 268 -10.08 24.51 -5.84
N PHE A 269 -9.26 24.31 -4.83
CA PHE A 269 -8.28 25.31 -4.41
C PHE A 269 -6.87 24.80 -4.71
N ILE A 270 -6.06 25.61 -5.39
CA ILE A 270 -4.68 25.30 -5.71
C ILE A 270 -3.82 26.43 -5.15
N GLN A 271 -2.95 26.11 -4.20
CA GLN A 271 -1.94 27.04 -3.70
C GLN A 271 -0.58 26.67 -4.25
N ILE A 272 0.11 27.64 -4.86
CA ILE A 272 1.46 27.48 -5.38
C ILE A 272 2.44 28.06 -4.37
N GLY A 273 3.24 27.20 -3.73
CA GLY A 273 4.10 27.56 -2.60
C GLY A 273 3.38 27.48 -1.25
N THR A 274 4.08 27.88 -0.19
CA THR A 274 3.52 27.96 1.18
C THR A 274 3.59 29.38 1.71
N ASP A 275 2.78 29.69 2.73
CA ASP A 275 2.82 30.98 3.40
C ASP A 275 4.21 31.31 3.98
N ASP A 276 4.95 30.29 4.42
CA ASP A 276 6.31 30.42 4.94
C ASP A 276 7.39 30.50 3.84
N SER A 277 7.11 29.92 2.67
CA SER A 277 8.02 29.90 1.53
C SER A 277 7.23 29.89 0.23
N SER A 278 6.98 31.09 -0.31
CA SER A 278 6.25 31.26 -1.56
C SER A 278 6.96 30.70 -2.80
N SER A 279 8.24 30.32 -2.67
CA SER A 279 9.01 29.62 -3.69
C SER A 279 9.11 28.11 -3.47
N ASP A 280 8.58 27.58 -2.37
CA ASP A 280 8.56 26.13 -2.11
C ASP A 280 7.41 25.47 -2.85
N TYR A 281 7.57 25.36 -4.17
CA TYR A 281 6.58 24.74 -5.05
C TYR A 281 6.33 23.26 -4.73
N ASN A 282 7.25 22.58 -4.04
CA ASN A 282 7.09 21.19 -3.65
C ASN A 282 6.08 21.01 -2.52
N ALA A 283 5.85 22.06 -1.73
CA ALA A 283 4.83 22.11 -0.67
C ALA A 283 3.55 22.83 -1.11
N SER A 284 3.31 22.91 -2.43
CA SER A 284 2.05 23.42 -3.00
C SER A 284 0.88 22.53 -2.58
N GLU A 285 -0.27 23.15 -2.35
CA GLU A 285 -1.47 22.48 -1.83
C GLU A 285 -2.56 22.40 -2.90
N LEU A 286 -3.33 21.31 -2.88
CA LEU A 286 -4.50 21.12 -3.72
C LEU A 286 -5.65 20.55 -2.87
N LEU A 287 -6.74 21.29 -2.77
CA LEU A 287 -7.95 20.93 -2.02
C LEU A 287 -9.15 20.79 -2.96
N GLY A 288 -10.08 19.90 -2.61
CA GLY A 288 -11.30 19.68 -3.39
C GLY A 288 -11.13 18.76 -4.60
N ALA A 289 -9.93 18.22 -4.83
CA ALA A 289 -9.68 17.20 -5.82
C ALA A 289 -8.47 16.33 -5.46
N ARG A 290 -8.41 15.14 -6.06
CA ARG A 290 -7.24 14.27 -6.10
C ARG A 290 -6.81 14.10 -7.53
N GLU A 291 -5.56 14.44 -7.77
CA GLU A 291 -5.04 14.57 -9.11
C GLU A 291 -4.10 13.40 -9.42
N PHE A 292 -4.13 12.91 -10.66
CA PHE A 292 -3.21 11.89 -11.15
C PHE A 292 -2.60 12.31 -12.48
N LEU A 293 -2.37 13.61 -12.70
CA LEU A 293 -2.02 14.11 -14.04
C LEU A 293 -0.61 13.62 -14.45
N PRO A 294 -0.44 12.94 -15.60
CA PRO A 294 0.88 12.52 -16.08
C PRO A 294 1.82 13.70 -16.35
N ASN A 295 1.25 14.87 -16.65
CA ASN A 295 1.98 16.10 -16.90
C ASN A 295 1.26 17.25 -16.20
N PHE A 296 1.89 17.87 -15.21
CA PHE A 296 1.23 18.89 -14.40
C PHE A 296 0.99 20.20 -15.17
N THR A 297 1.67 20.40 -16.30
CA THR A 297 1.45 21.55 -17.19
C THR A 297 0.03 21.57 -17.76
N THR A 298 -0.69 20.44 -17.81
CA THR A 298 -2.10 20.44 -18.24
C THR A 298 -3.01 21.20 -17.29
N ALA A 299 -2.68 21.28 -15.99
CA ALA A 299 -3.39 22.11 -15.02
C ALA A 299 -2.80 23.52 -14.96
N LEU A 300 -1.52 23.65 -14.60
CA LEU A 300 -0.90 24.97 -14.38
C LEU A 300 -0.76 25.81 -15.66
N GLY A 301 -0.71 25.17 -16.83
CA GLY A 301 -0.68 25.84 -18.13
C GLY A 301 -1.92 26.70 -18.41
N GLN A 302 -3.02 26.45 -17.69
CA GLN A 302 -4.28 27.18 -17.83
C GLN A 302 -4.29 28.51 -17.06
N VAL A 303 -3.29 28.78 -16.22
CA VAL A 303 -3.19 30.05 -15.48
C VAL A 303 -2.71 31.17 -16.43
N PRO A 304 -3.49 32.24 -16.68
CA PRO A 304 -3.17 33.21 -17.74
C PRO A 304 -1.82 33.92 -17.60
N LEU A 305 -1.34 34.13 -16.37
CA LEU A 305 -0.16 34.97 -16.12
C LEU A 305 1.16 34.27 -16.47
N PHE A 306 1.28 32.97 -16.20
CA PHE A 306 2.53 32.21 -16.36
C PHE A 306 2.35 30.87 -17.08
N GLY A 307 1.13 30.36 -17.19
CA GLY A 307 0.83 29.06 -17.77
C GLY A 307 1.41 28.85 -19.18
N PRO A 308 1.26 29.80 -20.13
CA PRO A 308 1.83 29.67 -21.47
C PRO A 308 3.37 29.58 -21.54
N LEU A 309 4.06 29.93 -20.45
CA LEU A 309 5.53 29.91 -20.36
C LEU A 309 6.05 28.67 -19.63
N LEU A 310 5.18 27.85 -19.05
CA LEU A 310 5.60 26.66 -18.30
C LEU A 310 6.08 25.56 -19.26
N PRO A 311 7.30 25.02 -19.06
CA PRO A 311 7.71 23.81 -19.75
C PRO A 311 6.82 22.62 -19.32
N PRO A 312 6.86 21.48 -20.05
CA PRO A 312 6.28 20.23 -19.57
C PRO A 312 6.81 19.86 -18.18
N ILE A 313 5.91 19.47 -17.28
CA ILE A 313 6.22 19.00 -15.93
C ILE A 313 5.80 17.53 -15.85
N PRO A 314 6.61 16.62 -16.42
CA PRO A 314 6.31 15.19 -16.42
C PRO A 314 6.27 14.64 -15.01
N ARG A 315 5.28 13.78 -14.73
CA ARG A 315 5.15 13.06 -13.46
C ARG A 315 5.07 11.56 -13.71
N PRO A 316 6.23 10.88 -13.80
CA PRO A 316 6.32 9.45 -14.04
C PRO A 316 5.46 8.61 -13.09
N GLY A 317 5.49 8.91 -11.78
CA GLY A 317 4.66 8.20 -10.79
C GLY A 317 3.16 8.30 -11.07
N SER A 318 2.66 9.50 -11.44
CA SER A 318 1.25 9.71 -11.81
C SER A 318 0.88 8.95 -13.10
N ALA A 319 1.77 8.91 -14.09
CA ALA A 319 1.57 8.12 -15.29
C ALA A 319 1.49 6.62 -14.98
N MET A 320 2.35 6.10 -14.10
CA MET A 320 2.32 4.70 -13.63
C MET A 320 1.01 4.40 -12.90
N MET A 321 0.59 5.27 -11.98
CA MET A 321 -0.68 5.10 -11.24
C MET A 321 -1.88 5.05 -12.19
N LEU A 322 -2.00 5.99 -13.13
CA LEU A 322 -3.11 5.97 -14.10
C LEU A 322 -3.13 4.70 -14.93
N ALA A 323 -2.00 4.32 -15.52
CA ALA A 323 -1.92 3.11 -16.32
C ALA A 323 -2.28 1.87 -15.49
N ASN A 324 -1.76 1.79 -14.26
CA ASN A 324 -2.08 0.72 -13.32
C ASN A 324 -3.58 0.66 -13.00
N PHE A 325 -4.20 1.79 -12.65
CA PHE A 325 -5.61 1.80 -12.23
C PHE A 325 -6.54 1.36 -13.35
N MET A 326 -6.27 1.81 -14.58
CA MET A 326 -7.01 1.34 -15.75
C MET A 326 -6.77 -0.15 -16.00
N ARG A 327 -5.55 -0.67 -15.82
CA ARG A 327 -5.26 -2.10 -16.00
C ARG A 327 -5.91 -2.99 -14.94
N VAL A 328 -5.95 -2.56 -13.69
CA VAL A 328 -6.70 -3.26 -12.64
C VAL A 328 -8.20 -3.21 -12.97
N ALA A 329 -8.75 -2.07 -13.40
CA ALA A 329 -10.15 -2.01 -13.84
C ALA A 329 -10.46 -2.94 -15.02
N LEU A 330 -9.53 -3.08 -15.96
CA LEU A 330 -9.63 -4.05 -17.07
C LEU A 330 -9.36 -5.50 -16.64
N GLN A 331 -8.73 -5.76 -15.51
CA GLN A 331 -8.64 -7.10 -14.94
C GLN A 331 -9.97 -7.48 -14.30
N VAL A 332 -10.48 -6.63 -13.41
CA VAL A 332 -11.64 -6.97 -12.57
C VAL A 332 -12.94 -7.04 -13.37
N THR A 333 -13.03 -6.37 -14.52
CA THR A 333 -14.20 -6.43 -15.42
C THR A 333 -14.09 -7.47 -16.52
N GLU A 334 -13.04 -8.29 -16.55
CA GLU A 334 -12.84 -9.25 -17.64
C GLU A 334 -13.89 -10.37 -17.62
N GLY A 335 -14.59 -10.54 -18.74
CA GLY A 335 -15.59 -11.59 -18.92
C GLY A 335 -16.93 -11.32 -18.24
N ASP A 336 -17.08 -10.21 -17.51
CA ASP A 336 -18.33 -9.83 -16.86
C ASP A 336 -19.18 -8.92 -17.77
N PRO A 337 -20.37 -9.37 -18.22
CA PRO A 337 -21.24 -8.57 -19.08
C PRO A 337 -21.87 -7.38 -18.37
N SER A 338 -21.95 -7.37 -17.03
CA SER A 338 -22.55 -6.26 -16.27
C SER A 338 -21.71 -4.98 -16.34
N TRP A 339 -20.39 -5.13 -16.51
CA TRP A 339 -19.41 -4.04 -16.58
C TRP A 339 -18.89 -3.78 -18.00
N ALA A 340 -19.52 -4.36 -19.03
CA ALA A 340 -19.00 -4.33 -20.40
C ALA A 340 -18.89 -2.91 -20.99
N SER A 341 -19.78 -2.00 -20.60
CA SER A 341 -19.79 -0.62 -21.09
C SER A 341 -18.64 0.19 -20.50
N GLU A 342 -18.47 0.13 -19.19
CA GLU A 342 -17.40 0.77 -18.42
C GLU A 342 -16.05 0.22 -18.87
N ARG A 343 -15.93 -1.12 -18.98
CA ARG A 343 -14.74 -1.77 -19.53
C ARG A 343 -14.35 -1.21 -20.90
N ALA A 344 -15.31 -1.08 -21.81
CA ALA A 344 -15.04 -0.59 -23.16
C ALA A 344 -14.57 0.88 -23.15
N ALA A 345 -15.15 1.72 -22.29
CA ALA A 345 -14.73 3.12 -22.13
C ALA A 345 -13.32 3.23 -21.54
N ILE A 346 -13.04 2.44 -20.50
CA ILE A 346 -11.72 2.37 -19.84
C ILE A 346 -10.66 1.84 -20.81
N ASP A 347 -10.94 0.78 -21.56
CA ASP A 347 -9.99 0.23 -22.55
C ASP A 347 -9.73 1.25 -23.66
N ALA A 348 -10.77 1.90 -24.21
CA ALA A 348 -10.60 2.92 -25.24
C ALA A 348 -9.70 4.07 -24.75
N HIS A 349 -9.92 4.56 -23.54
CA HIS A 349 -9.07 5.59 -22.93
C HIS A 349 -7.65 5.09 -22.67
N TYR A 350 -7.51 3.87 -22.14
CA TYR A 350 -6.22 3.25 -21.87
C TYR A 350 -5.38 3.12 -23.16
N GLN A 351 -5.93 2.52 -24.20
CA GLN A 351 -5.25 2.32 -25.48
C GLN A 351 -4.86 3.65 -26.14
N ALA A 352 -5.70 4.69 -26.02
CA ALA A 352 -5.43 6.00 -26.60
C ALA A 352 -4.26 6.74 -25.92
N ASN A 353 -3.97 6.45 -24.65
CA ASN A 353 -3.03 7.23 -23.84
C ASN A 353 -1.76 6.46 -23.44
N ARG A 354 -1.79 5.12 -23.39
CA ARG A 354 -0.72 4.32 -22.78
C ARG A 354 0.67 4.61 -23.35
N ASP A 355 0.81 4.80 -24.65
CA ASP A 355 2.10 5.03 -25.29
C ASP A 355 2.67 6.41 -24.89
N GLY A 356 1.82 7.42 -24.77
CA GLY A 356 2.21 8.73 -24.25
C GLY A 356 2.59 8.69 -22.78
N TRP A 357 1.87 7.91 -21.97
CA TRP A 357 2.23 7.68 -20.57
C TRP A 357 3.56 6.95 -20.43
N LEU A 358 3.84 5.95 -21.28
CA LEU A 358 5.12 5.24 -21.28
C LEU A 358 6.30 6.19 -21.53
N GLU A 359 6.17 7.13 -22.46
CA GLU A 359 7.24 8.13 -22.70
C GLU A 359 7.45 9.06 -21.49
N ILE A 360 6.42 9.30 -20.67
CA ILE A 360 6.55 10.01 -19.39
C ILE A 360 7.20 9.09 -18.35
N MET A 361 6.81 7.81 -18.25
CA MET A 361 7.39 6.85 -17.32
C MET A 361 8.90 6.65 -17.55
N LYS A 362 9.37 6.65 -18.80
CA LYS A 362 10.80 6.59 -19.17
C LYS A 362 11.62 7.78 -18.66
N GLN A 363 10.96 8.86 -18.23
CA GLN A 363 11.58 10.02 -17.61
C GLN A 363 11.69 9.87 -16.08
N TYR A 364 11.31 8.72 -15.51
CA TYR A 364 11.52 8.44 -14.09
C TYR A 364 12.98 8.70 -13.72
N ALA A 365 13.15 9.62 -12.79
CA ALA A 365 14.42 9.99 -12.21
C ALA A 365 14.15 10.29 -10.75
N TYR A 366 14.90 9.64 -9.87
CA TYR A 366 14.82 9.86 -8.45
C TYR A 366 16.16 10.43 -7.99
N HIS A 367 16.15 11.67 -7.53
CA HIS A 367 17.33 12.40 -7.05
C HIS A 367 16.98 13.06 -5.73
N ASN A 368 17.33 12.42 -4.62
CA ASN A 368 17.05 12.93 -3.28
C ASN A 368 18.28 12.86 -2.34
N GLU A 369 19.43 12.46 -2.88
CA GLU A 369 20.70 12.34 -2.14
C GLU A 369 21.08 13.69 -1.51
N ASN A 370 20.94 14.77 -2.27
CA ASN A 370 21.27 16.12 -1.85
C ASN A 370 20.31 16.69 -0.78
N GLU A 371 19.15 16.06 -0.59
CA GLU A 371 18.18 16.41 0.44
C GLU A 371 18.16 15.39 1.58
N CYS A 372 19.20 14.55 1.68
CA CYS A 372 19.34 13.52 2.69
C CYS A 372 18.17 12.52 2.69
N TRP A 373 17.68 12.18 1.50
CA TRP A 373 16.66 11.14 1.27
C TRP A 373 15.30 11.40 1.95
N LYS A 374 14.96 12.66 2.21
CA LYS A 374 13.70 13.07 2.85
C LYS A 374 12.44 12.61 2.11
N GLN A 375 12.51 12.44 0.78
CA GLN A 375 11.35 12.03 -0.03
C GLN A 375 11.38 10.56 -0.47
N TYR A 376 12.10 9.68 0.26
CA TYR A 376 12.26 8.26 -0.13
C TYR A 376 10.93 7.55 -0.39
N PHE A 377 9.88 7.95 0.32
CA PHE A 377 8.52 7.44 0.16
C PHE A 377 7.98 7.58 -1.28
N GLY A 378 8.46 8.54 -2.05
CA GLY A 378 8.11 8.70 -3.46
C GLY A 378 8.45 7.49 -4.33
N MET A 379 9.38 6.62 -3.89
CA MET A 379 9.64 5.34 -4.55
C MET A 379 8.47 4.36 -4.38
N THR A 380 7.85 4.27 -3.21
CA THR A 380 6.69 3.39 -2.96
C THR A 380 5.53 3.75 -3.88
N ILE A 381 5.29 5.06 -4.09
CA ILE A 381 4.30 5.59 -5.04
C ILE A 381 4.53 5.08 -6.47
N ALA A 382 5.77 4.76 -6.86
CA ALA A 382 6.10 4.23 -8.17
C ALA A 382 6.16 2.69 -8.20
N TYR A 383 6.67 2.05 -7.15
CA TYR A 383 6.84 0.60 -7.09
C TYR A 383 5.50 -0.15 -6.95
N HIS A 384 4.53 0.39 -6.19
CA HIS A 384 3.18 -0.18 -6.13
C HIS A 384 2.51 -0.29 -7.51
N PRO A 385 2.36 0.81 -8.29
CA PRO A 385 1.70 0.72 -9.58
C PRO A 385 2.51 -0.01 -10.65
N ILE A 386 3.85 0.09 -10.67
CA ILE A 386 4.64 -0.59 -11.72
C ILE A 386 4.54 -2.13 -11.60
N TYR A 387 4.43 -2.65 -10.37
CA TYR A 387 4.26 -4.07 -10.12
C TYR A 387 2.97 -4.59 -10.79
N SER A 388 1.82 -4.01 -10.44
CA SER A 388 0.53 -4.42 -10.97
C SER A 388 0.41 -4.14 -12.48
N LEU A 389 0.94 -3.00 -12.95
CA LEU A 389 0.94 -2.67 -14.37
C LEU A 389 1.69 -3.74 -15.20
N ILE A 390 2.94 -4.05 -14.88
CA ILE A 390 3.72 -5.04 -15.65
C ILE A 390 3.08 -6.43 -15.55
N ARG A 391 2.64 -6.82 -14.35
CA ARG A 391 2.00 -8.13 -14.10
C ARG A 391 0.76 -8.34 -14.97
N LEU A 392 -0.05 -7.29 -15.11
CA LEU A 392 -1.33 -7.35 -15.83
C LEU A 392 -1.20 -7.09 -17.33
N GLU A 393 -0.10 -6.50 -17.80
CA GLU A 393 0.04 -6.29 -19.23
C GLU A 393 0.25 -7.59 -20.01
N PRO A 394 -0.41 -7.73 -21.18
CA PRO A 394 -0.14 -8.84 -22.08
C PRO A 394 1.26 -8.68 -22.68
N ASP A 395 1.85 -9.80 -23.06
CA ASP A 395 3.17 -9.80 -23.66
C ASP A 395 3.17 -9.03 -24.99
N GLY A 396 4.16 -8.16 -25.15
CA GLY A 396 4.29 -7.31 -26.33
C GLY A 396 5.26 -6.15 -26.10
N PRO A 397 5.48 -5.30 -27.13
CA PRO A 397 6.46 -4.22 -27.07
C PRO A 397 6.25 -3.25 -25.90
N PHE A 398 5.00 -2.95 -25.56
CA PHE A 398 4.66 -2.07 -24.45
C PHE A 398 5.16 -2.61 -23.11
N LYS A 399 4.81 -3.87 -22.78
CA LYS A 399 5.30 -4.56 -21.59
C LYS A 399 6.82 -4.65 -21.59
N THR A 400 7.44 -5.02 -22.72
CA THR A 400 8.90 -5.08 -22.83
C THR A 400 9.56 -3.73 -22.49
N SER A 401 9.01 -2.60 -22.95
CA SER A 401 9.52 -1.27 -22.58
C SER A 401 9.29 -0.92 -21.11
N LEU A 402 8.16 -1.30 -20.50
CA LEU A 402 7.97 -1.14 -19.05
C LEU A 402 9.03 -1.89 -18.26
N GLN A 403 9.32 -3.15 -18.65
CA GLN A 403 10.31 -3.97 -17.99
C GLN A 403 11.74 -3.41 -18.18
N GLN A 404 12.13 -3.13 -19.42
CA GLN A 404 13.50 -2.76 -19.76
C GLN A 404 13.78 -1.27 -19.51
N ASP A 405 12.96 -0.39 -20.06
CA ASP A 405 13.25 1.05 -20.13
C ASP A 405 12.79 1.79 -18.87
N VAL A 406 11.79 1.27 -18.15
CA VAL A 406 11.27 1.90 -16.93
C VAL A 406 11.81 1.20 -15.69
N LEU A 407 11.38 -0.04 -15.42
CA LEU A 407 11.80 -0.75 -14.22
C LEU A 407 13.32 -1.03 -14.23
N GLY A 408 13.84 -1.62 -15.31
CA GLY A 408 15.25 -2.01 -15.39
C GLY A 408 16.23 -0.85 -15.52
N ALA A 409 15.94 0.13 -16.39
CA ALA A 409 16.87 1.22 -16.68
C ALA A 409 16.73 2.44 -15.77
N LYS A 410 15.55 2.67 -15.16
CA LYS A 410 15.29 3.90 -14.39
C LYS A 410 15.03 3.66 -12.90
N MET A 411 14.31 2.60 -12.54
CA MET A 411 13.89 2.40 -11.15
C MET A 411 14.86 1.50 -10.36
N TRP A 412 15.22 0.34 -10.90
CA TRP A 412 16.07 -0.64 -10.23
C TRP A 412 17.46 -0.10 -9.84
N PRO A 413 18.19 0.64 -10.71
CA PRO A 413 19.54 1.10 -10.37
C PRO A 413 19.61 1.96 -9.11
N THR A 414 18.53 2.67 -8.77
CA THR A 414 18.47 3.53 -7.58
C THR A 414 18.41 2.75 -6.28
N ILE A 415 17.90 1.51 -6.27
CA ILE A 415 17.67 0.75 -5.04
C ILE A 415 18.44 -0.57 -4.96
N ALA A 416 19.23 -0.88 -5.99
CA ALA A 416 19.88 -2.19 -6.17
C ALA A 416 20.78 -2.60 -4.99
N ASP A 417 21.32 -1.65 -4.23
CA ASP A 417 22.17 -1.86 -3.06
C ASP A 417 21.52 -1.43 -1.74
N HIS A 418 20.27 -0.96 -1.74
CA HIS A 418 19.58 -0.42 -0.55
C HIS A 418 19.03 -1.48 0.41
N PHE A 419 19.24 -2.77 0.15
CA PHE A 419 18.64 -3.90 0.88
C PHE A 419 17.11 -3.73 1.05
N ASN A 420 16.41 -3.29 0.01
CA ASN A 420 14.95 -3.14 0.02
C ASN A 420 14.31 -4.41 -0.55
N ALA A 421 14.01 -5.39 0.32
CA ALA A 421 13.57 -6.71 -0.12
C ALA A 421 12.29 -6.68 -0.97
N TYR A 422 11.33 -5.82 -0.61
CA TYR A 422 10.10 -5.65 -1.36
C TYR A 422 10.37 -5.18 -2.80
N PHE A 423 11.14 -4.11 -2.98
CA PHE A 423 11.46 -3.58 -4.31
C PHE A 423 12.37 -4.51 -5.12
N THR A 424 13.28 -5.22 -4.45
CA THR A 424 14.11 -6.24 -5.11
C THR A 424 13.27 -7.38 -5.67
N TYR A 425 12.29 -7.88 -4.92
CA TYR A 425 11.42 -8.95 -5.41
C TYR A 425 10.47 -8.49 -6.53
N ILE A 426 10.02 -7.23 -6.50
CA ILE A 426 9.32 -6.61 -7.66
C ILE A 426 10.25 -6.57 -8.88
N ALA A 427 11.48 -6.06 -8.73
CA ALA A 427 12.44 -5.97 -9.83
C ALA A 427 12.79 -7.36 -10.41
N ALA A 428 12.95 -8.37 -9.55
CA ALA A 428 13.28 -9.72 -9.97
C ALA A 428 12.11 -10.43 -10.67
N SER A 429 10.86 -10.17 -10.26
CA SER A 429 9.68 -10.84 -10.81
C SER A 429 9.14 -10.16 -12.06
N GLN A 430 9.17 -8.82 -12.07
CA GLN A 430 8.57 -8.01 -13.13
C GLN A 430 9.60 -7.51 -14.14
N GLY A 431 10.87 -7.40 -13.78
CA GLY A 431 11.93 -6.92 -14.67
C GLY A 431 12.27 -7.90 -15.80
N PRO A 432 13.14 -7.50 -16.75
CA PRO A 432 13.67 -8.42 -17.75
C PRO A 432 14.42 -9.57 -17.06
N THR A 433 14.40 -10.75 -17.68
CA THR A 433 15.08 -11.93 -17.16
C THR A 433 16.54 -11.62 -16.82
N GLY A 434 16.93 -11.90 -15.57
CA GLY A 434 18.28 -11.65 -15.08
C GLY A 434 18.56 -10.21 -14.65
N LEU A 435 17.54 -9.34 -14.53
CA LEU A 435 17.71 -7.99 -14.00
C LEU A 435 18.34 -8.00 -12.61
N VAL A 436 17.83 -8.87 -11.73
CA VAL A 436 18.36 -9.08 -10.37
C VAL A 436 19.19 -10.37 -10.38
N PRO A 437 20.51 -10.30 -10.14
CA PRO A 437 21.37 -11.48 -10.10
C PRO A 437 21.04 -12.41 -8.92
N ALA A 438 21.27 -13.71 -9.08
CA ALA A 438 21.05 -14.70 -8.01
C ALA A 438 21.76 -14.36 -6.67
N PRO A 439 23.03 -13.89 -6.66
CA PRO A 439 23.66 -13.47 -5.40
C PRO A 439 22.95 -12.31 -4.70
N THR A 440 22.32 -11.41 -5.45
CA THR A 440 21.52 -10.31 -4.89
C THR A 440 20.22 -10.83 -4.29
N LEU A 441 19.58 -11.83 -4.90
CA LEU A 441 18.40 -12.50 -4.32
C LEU A 441 18.76 -13.27 -3.05
N GLU A 442 19.86 -14.01 -3.04
CA GLU A 442 20.36 -14.70 -1.84
C GLU A 442 20.64 -13.70 -0.71
N GLN A 443 21.32 -12.58 -1.01
CA GLN A 443 21.55 -11.51 -0.04
C GLN A 443 20.23 -10.90 0.45
N THR A 444 19.25 -10.72 -0.44
CA THR A 444 17.94 -10.17 -0.10
C THR A 444 17.19 -11.09 0.87
N ALA A 445 17.22 -12.40 0.64
CA ALA A 445 16.63 -13.38 1.56
C ALA A 445 17.31 -13.35 2.93
N VAL A 446 18.65 -13.27 2.97
CA VAL A 446 19.41 -13.13 4.23
C VAL A 446 19.03 -11.84 4.97
N GLN A 447 18.94 -10.71 4.27
CA GLN A 447 18.55 -9.43 4.87
C GLN A 447 17.11 -9.48 5.40
N LEU A 448 16.16 -10.04 4.64
CA LEU A 448 14.78 -10.19 5.11
C LEU A 448 14.67 -11.14 6.30
N GLY A 449 15.50 -12.18 6.38
CA GLY A 449 15.58 -13.07 7.54
C GLY A 449 16.06 -12.38 8.83
N GLN A 450 16.71 -11.21 8.71
CA GLN A 450 17.12 -10.39 9.86
C GLN A 450 16.06 -9.38 10.30
N PHE A 451 14.92 -9.32 9.61
CA PHE A 451 13.84 -8.38 9.95
C PHE A 451 13.35 -8.61 11.38
N VAL A 452 13.14 -7.55 12.16
CA VAL A 452 12.76 -7.63 13.57
C VAL A 452 11.48 -8.45 13.80
N ALA A 453 11.49 -9.34 14.81
CA ALA A 453 10.30 -10.09 15.20
C ALA A 453 9.27 -9.16 15.88
N PRO A 454 7.97 -9.47 15.85
CA PRO A 454 7.00 -8.73 16.64
C PRO A 454 7.28 -8.93 18.16
N PRO A 455 7.05 -7.90 19.00
CA PRO A 455 6.65 -6.55 18.64
C PRO A 455 7.77 -5.74 17.97
N LYS A 456 7.44 -5.08 16.86
CA LYS A 456 8.30 -4.12 16.14
C LYS A 456 8.28 -2.76 16.86
N ALA A 457 8.77 -2.74 18.10
CA ALA A 457 8.74 -1.58 18.99
C ALA A 457 9.77 -0.50 18.58
N ARG A 458 9.43 0.78 18.77
CA ARG A 458 10.30 1.94 18.52
C ARG A 458 11.35 2.11 19.62
N ILE A 459 12.25 1.13 19.71
CA ILE A 459 13.34 1.09 20.69
C ILE A 459 14.50 2.00 20.29
N ALA A 460 15.34 2.32 21.28
CA ALA A 460 16.57 3.07 21.04
C ALA A 460 17.57 2.21 20.24
N VAL A 461 17.92 2.67 19.04
CA VAL A 461 18.99 2.11 18.19
C VAL A 461 20.06 3.19 18.02
N ASP A 462 21.33 2.79 18.09
CA ASP A 462 22.48 3.65 17.79
C ASP A 462 23.56 2.89 17.01
N ASN A 463 23.69 3.25 15.74
CA ASN A 463 24.63 2.68 14.79
C ASN A 463 25.83 3.60 14.49
N THR A 464 26.01 4.70 15.22
CA THR A 464 27.01 5.77 14.90
C THR A 464 28.47 5.33 14.92
N GLY A 465 28.78 4.12 15.39
CA GLY A 465 30.11 3.49 15.29
C GLY A 465 30.15 2.22 14.43
N ASN A 466 29.00 1.70 14.00
CA ASN A 466 28.89 0.45 13.25
C ASN A 466 28.92 0.67 11.74
N TYR A 467 28.49 1.87 11.31
CA TYR A 467 28.40 2.25 9.90
C TYR A 467 29.08 3.62 9.67
N PRO A 468 29.70 3.84 8.50
CA PRO A 468 30.35 5.11 8.20
C PRO A 468 29.31 6.23 8.09
N ALA A 469 29.48 7.31 8.85
CA ALA A 469 28.59 8.47 8.78
C ALA A 469 28.67 9.18 7.41
N ASP A 470 27.55 9.75 6.97
CA ASP A 470 27.51 10.64 5.82
C ASP A 470 27.97 12.05 6.22
N PRO A 471 28.98 12.63 5.54
CA PRO A 471 29.49 13.95 5.90
C PRO A 471 28.56 15.11 5.53
N GLN A 472 27.61 14.91 4.62
CA GLN A 472 26.65 15.90 4.16
C GLN A 472 25.29 15.78 4.86
N CYS A 473 24.97 14.58 5.37
CA CYS A 473 23.70 14.29 6.00
C CYS A 473 23.86 13.79 7.44
N PRO A 474 23.90 14.70 8.44
CA PRO A 474 24.03 14.34 9.85
C PRO A 474 22.99 13.32 10.31
N GLY A 475 23.43 12.28 11.01
CA GLY A 475 22.58 11.20 11.49
C GLY A 475 22.31 10.07 10.47
N LEU A 476 22.82 10.21 9.25
CA LEU A 476 22.76 9.17 8.22
C LEU A 476 24.12 8.50 8.03
N SER A 477 24.09 7.26 7.54
CA SER A 477 25.25 6.55 7.02
C SER A 477 25.44 6.84 5.53
N SER A 478 26.70 6.83 5.09
CA SER A 478 27.07 6.87 3.67
C SER A 478 26.89 5.52 2.95
N VAL A 479 26.49 4.46 3.68
CA VAL A 479 26.12 3.16 3.11
C VAL A 479 24.80 2.68 3.71
N PRO A 480 24.03 1.83 3.01
CA PRO A 480 22.78 1.28 3.55
C PRO A 480 23.01 0.48 4.83
N VAL A 481 22.17 0.69 5.84
CA VAL A 481 22.13 -0.09 7.08
C VAL A 481 21.42 -1.42 6.80
N SER A 482 22.02 -2.52 7.27
CA SER A 482 21.45 -3.87 7.16
C SER A 482 20.08 -3.92 7.84
N ILE A 483 19.12 -4.68 7.29
CA ILE A 483 17.74 -4.73 7.80
C ILE A 483 17.69 -5.04 9.31
N GLY A 484 18.51 -5.97 9.80
CA GLY A 484 18.55 -6.32 11.22
C GLY A 484 19.06 -5.22 12.16
N ASP A 485 19.78 -4.24 11.64
CA ASP A 485 20.31 -3.11 12.41
C ASP A 485 19.47 -1.82 12.22
N ARG A 486 18.45 -1.85 11.35
CA ARG A 486 17.66 -0.65 11.04
C ARG A 486 16.87 -0.18 12.25
N VAL A 487 16.72 1.13 12.33
CA VAL A 487 15.72 1.78 13.18
C VAL A 487 14.32 1.27 12.78
N PRO A 488 13.54 0.70 13.72
CA PRO A 488 12.14 0.34 13.46
C PRO A 488 11.32 1.57 13.05
N MET A 489 10.49 1.44 12.02
CA MET A 489 9.60 2.48 11.48
C MET A 489 8.31 1.82 11.01
N ASP A 490 7.22 2.57 10.84
CA ASP A 490 5.94 2.12 10.27
C ASP A 490 6.07 1.14 9.09
N PHE A 491 6.74 1.53 7.99
CA PHE A 491 6.99 0.69 6.82
C PHE A 491 8.42 0.89 6.32
N ILE A 492 9.37 0.05 6.74
CA ILE A 492 10.81 0.33 6.56
C ILE A 492 11.26 0.41 5.10
N PHE A 493 10.48 -0.15 4.16
CA PHE A 493 10.79 -0.12 2.72
C PHE A 493 10.32 1.16 2.02
N GLN A 494 9.51 2.00 2.68
CA GLN A 494 9.16 3.35 2.26
C GLN A 494 10.18 4.38 2.78
N HIS A 495 10.99 3.99 3.76
CA HIS A 495 12.04 4.83 4.34
C HIS A 495 13.42 4.52 3.77
N HIS A 496 14.28 5.54 3.79
CA HIS A 496 15.66 5.37 3.36
C HIS A 496 16.45 4.45 4.30
N PRO A 497 17.38 3.62 3.80
CA PRO A 497 18.09 2.64 4.62
C PRO A 497 19.25 3.23 5.44
N PHE A 498 19.47 4.54 5.40
CA PHE A 498 20.70 5.16 5.92
C PHE A 498 20.63 5.63 7.38
N ARG A 499 19.47 5.56 8.06
CA ARG A 499 19.30 6.16 9.39
C ARG A 499 20.16 5.44 10.45
N LEU A 500 20.97 6.19 11.20
CA LEU A 500 21.87 5.62 12.22
C LEU A 500 21.24 5.53 13.62
N THR A 501 20.32 6.43 13.97
CA THR A 501 19.76 6.50 15.33
C THR A 501 18.25 6.63 15.32
N THR A 502 17.61 6.08 16.35
CA THR A 502 16.17 6.29 16.57
C THR A 502 15.94 7.72 17.08
N PRO A 503 15.25 8.61 16.35
CA PRO A 503 14.79 9.86 16.92
C PRO A 503 13.71 9.54 17.97
N ASP A 504 13.77 10.19 19.13
CA ASP A 504 12.77 10.11 20.20
C ASP A 504 12.23 8.69 20.45
N PRO A 505 13.05 7.76 21.00
CA PRO A 505 12.62 6.41 21.28
C PRO A 505 11.39 6.38 22.20
N GLU A 506 10.37 5.64 21.82
CA GLU A 506 9.17 5.39 22.62
C GLU A 506 8.89 3.89 22.58
N PRO A 507 9.46 3.09 23.50
CA PRO A 507 9.35 1.64 23.47
C PRO A 507 7.93 1.11 23.57
N ARG A 508 6.94 1.93 23.98
CA ARG A 508 5.53 1.54 24.00
C ARG A 508 4.87 1.61 22.62
N LEU A 509 5.47 2.34 21.67
CA LEU A 509 4.97 2.46 20.30
C LEU A 509 5.46 1.29 19.47
N VAL A 510 4.52 0.54 18.89
CA VAL A 510 4.78 -0.64 18.05
C VAL A 510 4.26 -0.39 16.63
N HIS A 511 5.16 -0.49 15.67
CA HIS A 511 4.88 -0.30 14.24
C HIS A 511 4.29 -1.55 13.60
N ALA A 512 3.44 -1.39 12.58
CA ALA A 512 2.82 -2.49 11.86
C ALA A 512 3.84 -3.40 11.14
N GLY A 513 3.56 -4.69 11.02
CA GLY A 513 4.40 -5.68 10.34
C GLY A 513 4.15 -5.81 8.82
N ALA A 514 3.35 -4.93 8.22
CA ALA A 514 2.90 -5.04 6.82
C ALA A 514 4.06 -5.06 5.81
N ASP A 515 5.16 -4.37 6.09
CA ASP A 515 6.39 -4.36 5.30
C ASP A 515 7.07 -5.73 5.24
N TYR A 516 7.17 -6.43 6.37
CA TYR A 516 7.68 -7.79 6.39
C TYR A 516 6.77 -8.74 5.61
N LEU A 517 5.46 -8.67 5.89
CA LEU A 517 4.47 -9.58 5.32
C LEU A 517 4.42 -9.46 3.79
N VAL A 518 4.35 -8.25 3.25
CA VAL A 518 4.26 -8.06 1.79
C VAL A 518 5.56 -8.50 1.10
N ALA A 519 6.73 -8.22 1.68
CA ALA A 519 8.01 -8.64 1.12
C ALA A 519 8.17 -10.16 1.16
N TYR A 520 7.83 -10.80 2.29
CA TYR A 520 7.90 -12.25 2.45
C TYR A 520 7.00 -12.97 1.46
N TRP A 521 5.71 -12.64 1.44
CA TRP A 521 4.74 -13.32 0.59
C TRP A 521 4.93 -13.02 -0.90
N LEU A 522 5.43 -11.83 -1.26
CA LEU A 522 5.81 -11.54 -2.64
C LEU A 522 6.97 -12.44 -3.11
N GLY A 523 8.01 -12.56 -2.28
CA GLY A 523 9.14 -13.44 -2.58
C GLY A 523 8.72 -14.91 -2.70
N ARG A 524 7.83 -15.37 -1.81
CA ARG A 524 7.25 -16.73 -1.84
C ARG A 524 6.41 -16.98 -3.09
N TYR A 525 5.53 -16.05 -3.44
CA TYR A 525 4.60 -16.20 -4.58
C TYR A 525 5.33 -16.24 -5.93
N HIS A 526 6.44 -15.50 -6.08
CA HIS A 526 7.23 -15.46 -7.32
C HIS A 526 8.41 -16.46 -7.33
N ASP A 527 8.43 -17.45 -6.43
CA ASP A 527 9.49 -18.46 -6.32
C ASP A 527 10.91 -17.87 -6.12
N GLN A 528 11.00 -16.70 -5.48
CA GLN A 528 12.27 -16.01 -5.18
C GLN A 528 12.75 -16.29 -3.76
N LEU A 529 11.87 -16.81 -2.92
CA LEU A 529 12.13 -17.17 -1.55
C LEU A 529 11.56 -18.56 -1.28
N THR A 530 12.38 -19.45 -0.73
CA THR A 530 11.96 -20.82 -0.39
C THR A 530 11.19 -20.84 0.93
N ASP A 531 10.24 -21.76 1.07
CA ASP A 531 9.62 -22.09 2.36
C ASP A 531 10.64 -22.72 3.31
N ASP A 532 10.87 -22.11 4.47
CA ASP A 532 11.72 -22.65 5.52
C ASP A 532 10.96 -23.49 6.57
N GLY A 533 9.63 -23.62 6.44
CA GLY A 533 8.79 -24.50 7.26
C GLY A 533 7.68 -25.21 6.47
N PRO A 534 7.99 -25.94 5.37
CA PRO A 534 6.97 -26.51 4.47
C PRO A 534 6.12 -27.63 5.10
N ASP A 535 6.57 -28.24 6.20
CA ASP A 535 5.85 -29.27 6.96
C ASP A 535 5.12 -28.71 8.20
N ILE A 536 5.20 -27.40 8.43
CA ILE A 536 4.64 -26.70 9.58
C ILE A 536 3.39 -25.93 9.15
N CYS A 537 2.31 -26.04 9.93
CA CYS A 537 1.09 -25.25 9.76
C CYS A 537 0.39 -24.95 11.07
N LEU A 538 -0.65 -24.13 11.00
CA LEU A 538 -1.49 -23.78 12.13
C LEU A 538 -2.73 -24.66 12.24
N ARG A 539 -2.93 -25.27 13.41
CA ARG A 539 -4.06 -26.16 13.73
C ARG A 539 -4.64 -25.80 15.09
N TRP A 540 -5.91 -26.11 15.29
CA TRP A 540 -6.57 -25.99 16.59
C TRP A 540 -6.11 -27.10 17.54
N ALA A 541 -5.62 -26.71 18.72
CA ALA A 541 -5.24 -27.58 19.82
C ALA A 541 -6.24 -27.40 20.96
N ALA A 542 -6.77 -28.48 21.53
CA ALA A 542 -7.57 -28.41 22.75
C ALA A 542 -6.70 -27.95 23.94
N GLU A 543 -7.23 -27.04 24.76
CA GLU A 543 -6.60 -26.62 26.02
C GLU A 543 -6.56 -27.71 27.09
#